data_AF-A0A9W9PBR3-F1
#
_entry.id   AF-A0A9W9PBR3-F1
#
_cell.length_a   1.000
_cell.length_b   1.000
_cell.length_c   1.000
_cell.angle_alpha   90.00
_cell.angle_beta   90.00
_cell.angle_gamma   90.00
#
_symmetry.space_group_name_H-M   'P 1'
#
loop_
_entity.id
_entity.type
_entity.pdbx_description
1 polymer ?
#
loop_
_entity_poly.entity_id
_entity_poly.type
_entity_poly.pdbx_seq_one_letter_code
_entity_poly.pdbx_strand_id
1 'polypeptide(L)'
;MVSDFFFPQSGGIESHIYQLSSVRACEYMSHALCSAQLDETQSNISSLQKLIDRGHKVIIITHAYKGRTGVRYLTNGLKIYHVPFFVIYRETTFPTVFSFFPIFRNIVIREQIDIVHGHASLSSFCGEAILHARTMGLRTVFTDHSLFGFADAASILTNKLLKFTLSDVDHAICVSHTCKENTVLRASLDPLMVSVIPNAVVAENFCPLSYTPRTHDQIPISPADPRPSPTPIGPDDTITIVVISRLFYNKGTDLLIAAIPRILASNPNTRFIIAGSGPKAIDLEQMLERNVLQDKVEMLGSVRHEEVRDVMVRGHIYLHPSLTEAFGTVIVEAASCGLYVVCTRVGGIPEVLPQHMTTFAKPEEDDLVVATSKAIAALRSNKVRTDRFHDQVKMMYSWRDVAERTERVYQGIIGDISPSEFYGHYPEQGWDLSGDRVRSFALIDRLKRYYGCGVWAGKLFCLCVVIDFLIFVFLEMWFPRANIDIARSWPKKQPLDKSRTHVIRNNRT
;
A
#
# COMPACT_ATOMS: atom_id res chain seq x y z
N MET A 1 -6.82 -8.84 10.02
CA MET A 1 -6.16 -8.60 8.72
C MET A 1 -5.28 -9.78 8.37
N VAL A 2 -5.17 -10.15 7.09
CA VAL A 2 -4.40 -11.31 6.63
C VAL A 2 -3.58 -10.96 5.39
N SER A 3 -2.27 -11.27 5.41
CA SER A 3 -1.39 -11.20 4.23
C SER A 3 -0.07 -11.93 4.48
N ASP A 4 0.56 -12.40 3.40
CA ASP A 4 1.92 -12.91 3.40
C ASP A 4 2.97 -11.80 3.59
N PHE A 5 2.64 -10.54 3.27
CA PHE A 5 3.61 -9.45 3.22
C PHE A 5 3.65 -8.58 4.49
N PHE A 6 3.06 -9.06 5.59
CA PHE A 6 3.20 -8.39 6.88
C PHE A 6 4.57 -8.69 7.49
N PHE A 7 5.48 -7.72 7.41
CA PHE A 7 6.87 -7.73 7.93
C PHE A 7 7.85 -8.54 7.09
N PRO A 8 8.06 -8.17 5.81
CA PRO A 8 9.14 -8.75 5.02
C PRO A 8 10.47 -8.41 5.68
N GLN A 9 11.42 -9.33 5.62
CA GLN A 9 12.75 -9.06 6.13
C GLN A 9 13.37 -7.89 5.36
N SER A 10 13.65 -6.78 6.05
CA SER A 10 14.68 -5.83 5.67
C SER A 10 16.03 -6.38 6.15
N GLY A 11 16.58 -7.35 5.41
CA GLY A 11 17.89 -7.94 5.68
C GLY A 11 18.78 -7.81 4.46
N GLY A 12 19.68 -6.81 4.49
CA GLY A 12 20.80 -6.75 3.58
C GLY A 12 21.65 -8.03 3.67
N ILE A 13 22.32 -8.37 2.57
CA ILE A 13 23.30 -9.45 2.38
C ILE A 13 22.73 -10.80 1.86
N GLU A 14 21.50 -11.25 2.17
CA GLU A 14 21.00 -12.56 1.67
C GLU A 14 20.32 -12.55 0.28
N SER A 15 20.17 -11.37 -0.35
CA SER A 15 19.74 -11.23 -1.75
C SER A 15 20.64 -12.01 -2.75
N HIS A 16 21.89 -12.29 -2.39
CA HIS A 16 22.86 -12.94 -3.28
C HIS A 16 22.71 -14.46 -3.37
N ILE A 17 22.18 -15.14 -2.34
CA ILE A 17 22.12 -16.61 -2.31
C ILE A 17 20.85 -17.13 -3.02
N TYR A 18 19.77 -16.36 -3.05
CA TYR A 18 18.54 -16.73 -3.76
C TYR A 18 18.57 -16.44 -5.27
N GLN A 19 19.65 -15.84 -5.80
CA GLN A 19 19.86 -15.61 -7.23
C GLN A 19 20.31 -16.87 -8.01
N LEU A 20 20.69 -17.96 -7.33
CA LEU A 20 21.30 -19.14 -7.98
C LEU A 20 20.36 -20.33 -8.20
N SER A 21 19.14 -20.36 -7.65
CA SER A 21 18.18 -21.43 -7.88
C SER A 21 17.09 -21.01 -8.88
N SER A 22 17.42 -21.13 -10.16
CA SER A 22 16.58 -20.84 -11.31
C SER A 22 15.52 -21.93 -11.54
N VAL A 23 14.28 -21.68 -11.12
CA VAL A 23 13.11 -22.36 -11.68
C VAL A 23 12.53 -21.42 -12.75
N ARG A 24 12.76 -21.77 -14.03
CA ARG A 24 12.39 -21.00 -15.25
C ARG A 24 10.92 -20.55 -15.36
N ALA A 25 10.03 -20.99 -14.47
CA ALA A 25 8.63 -20.55 -14.42
C ALA A 25 8.42 -19.28 -13.56
N CYS A 26 9.36 -18.91 -12.68
CA CYS A 26 9.22 -17.82 -11.70
C CYS A 26 9.84 -16.47 -12.10
N GLU A 27 10.62 -16.38 -13.18
CA GLU A 27 11.23 -15.09 -13.61
C GLU A 27 10.17 -14.05 -14.00
N TYR A 28 9.03 -14.48 -14.55
CA TYR A 28 7.97 -13.60 -15.04
C TYR A 28 7.04 -13.06 -13.94
N MET A 29 6.85 -13.79 -12.83
CA MET A 29 6.13 -13.29 -11.64
C MET A 29 6.93 -12.24 -10.84
N SER A 30 8.22 -12.07 -11.15
CA SER A 30 9.15 -11.29 -10.31
C SER A 30 8.92 -9.77 -10.36
N HIS A 31 8.22 -9.25 -11.37
CA HIS A 31 8.08 -7.80 -11.57
C HIS A 31 6.96 -7.17 -10.72
N ALA A 32 5.82 -7.85 -10.56
CA ALA A 32 4.66 -7.33 -9.84
C ALA A 32 4.69 -7.56 -8.32
N LEU A 33 5.25 -8.70 -7.86
CA LEU A 33 5.45 -8.99 -6.42
C LEU A 33 6.33 -7.94 -5.72
N CYS A 34 7.23 -7.34 -6.48
CA CYS A 34 8.28 -6.48 -5.97
C CYS A 34 7.74 -5.17 -5.36
N SER A 35 6.75 -4.50 -5.99
CA SER A 35 6.26 -3.17 -5.56
C SER A 35 5.48 -3.17 -4.26
N ALA A 36 4.78 -4.26 -3.95
CA ALA A 36 3.92 -4.41 -2.77
C ALA A 36 4.69 -4.43 -1.44
N GLN A 37 5.92 -4.96 -1.42
CA GLN A 37 6.38 -5.66 -0.22
C GLN A 37 6.82 -4.77 0.95
N LEU A 38 7.49 -3.63 0.74
CA LEU A 38 8.01 -2.79 1.84
C LEU A 38 7.13 -1.58 2.21
N ASP A 39 6.41 -1.00 1.26
CA ASP A 39 5.50 0.13 1.52
C ASP A 39 4.21 -0.32 2.22
N GLU A 40 3.79 -1.58 2.03
CA GLU A 40 2.56 -2.12 2.63
C GLU A 40 2.67 -2.31 4.15
N THR A 41 3.84 -2.64 4.69
CA THR A 41 3.91 -3.10 6.08
C THR A 41 3.68 -1.99 7.12
N GLN A 42 4.44 -0.90 7.05
CA GLN A 42 4.30 0.21 8.01
C GLN A 42 3.01 1.01 7.79
N SER A 43 2.63 1.16 6.52
CA SER A 43 1.38 1.76 6.10
C SER A 43 0.19 1.04 6.73
N ASN A 44 0.13 -0.29 6.60
CA ASN A 44 -0.93 -1.08 7.21
C ASN A 44 -0.86 -1.07 8.76
N ILE A 45 0.31 -1.10 9.40
CA ILE A 45 0.41 -1.05 10.87
C ILE A 45 -0.11 0.29 11.43
N SER A 46 0.19 1.40 10.76
CA SER A 46 -0.26 2.73 11.20
C SER A 46 -1.78 2.87 11.10
N SER A 47 -2.37 2.37 10.00
CA SER A 47 -3.83 2.32 9.83
C SER A 47 -4.49 1.46 10.92
N LEU A 48 -3.89 0.30 11.20
CA LEU A 48 -4.32 -0.63 12.22
C LEU A 48 -4.33 -0.02 13.61
N GLN A 49 -3.28 0.74 13.93
CA GLN A 49 -3.19 1.42 15.20
C GLN A 49 -4.33 2.43 15.39
N LYS A 50 -4.71 3.13 14.32
CA LYS A 50 -5.84 4.06 14.35
C LYS A 50 -7.18 3.35 14.48
N LEU A 51 -7.37 2.18 13.86
CA LEU A 51 -8.55 1.36 14.10
C LEU A 51 -8.64 0.89 15.56
N ILE A 52 -7.52 0.49 16.17
CA ILE A 52 -7.46 0.12 17.59
C ILE A 52 -7.79 1.32 18.48
N ASP A 53 -7.23 2.50 18.18
CA ASP A 53 -7.51 3.74 18.94
C ASP A 53 -9.00 4.14 18.85
N ARG A 54 -9.72 3.71 17.79
CA ARG A 54 -11.16 3.88 17.64
C ARG A 54 -12.00 2.81 18.35
N GLY A 55 -11.36 1.85 19.03
CA GLY A 55 -12.02 0.84 19.85
C GLY A 55 -12.23 -0.52 19.19
N HIS A 56 -11.71 -0.72 17.97
CA HIS A 56 -11.74 -2.01 17.28
C HIS A 56 -10.70 -2.97 17.84
N LYS A 57 -11.08 -4.25 17.96
CA LYS A 57 -10.12 -5.32 18.22
C LYS A 57 -9.52 -5.76 16.89
N VAL A 58 -8.20 -5.62 16.75
CA VAL A 58 -7.52 -6.01 15.51
C VAL A 58 -6.40 -7.00 15.74
N ILE A 59 -6.38 -8.04 14.89
CA ILE A 59 -5.31 -9.04 14.83
C ILE A 59 -4.73 -9.09 13.41
N ILE A 60 -3.47 -9.50 13.31
CA ILE A 60 -2.80 -9.83 12.05
C ILE A 60 -2.58 -11.34 11.99
N ILE A 61 -2.85 -11.95 10.84
CA ILE A 61 -2.44 -13.32 10.54
C ILE A 61 -1.46 -13.25 9.36
N THR A 62 -0.27 -13.82 9.56
CA THR A 62 0.79 -13.88 8.56
C THR A 62 1.62 -15.15 8.74
N HIS A 63 2.56 -15.42 7.84
CA HIS A 63 3.40 -16.59 7.96
C HIS A 63 4.51 -16.39 9.02
N ALA A 64 5.10 -17.50 9.44
CA ALA A 64 6.25 -17.47 10.32
C ALA A 64 7.51 -17.04 9.55
N TYR A 65 8.35 -16.24 10.21
CA TYR A 65 9.67 -15.84 9.72
C TYR A 65 10.75 -16.48 10.59
N LYS A 66 11.98 -16.55 10.09
CA LYS A 66 13.15 -16.95 10.88
C LYS A 66 13.26 -16.04 12.13
N GLY A 67 13.02 -16.62 13.31
CA GLY A 67 13.01 -15.88 14.60
C GLY A 67 11.68 -15.21 14.99
N ARG A 68 10.61 -15.31 14.17
CA ARG A 68 9.25 -14.84 14.51
C ARG A 68 8.22 -15.96 14.27
N THR A 69 7.87 -16.64 15.34
CA THR A 69 6.91 -17.76 15.33
C THR A 69 5.85 -17.56 16.42
N GLY A 70 4.74 -18.27 16.30
CA GLY A 70 3.68 -18.28 17.29
C GLY A 70 2.90 -16.97 17.37
N VAL A 71 2.47 -16.62 18.58
CA VAL A 71 1.66 -15.42 18.83
C VAL A 71 2.53 -14.34 19.44
N ARG A 72 2.51 -13.14 18.85
CA ARG A 72 3.23 -11.97 19.34
C ARG A 72 2.28 -10.81 19.64
N TYR A 73 2.65 -10.02 20.62
CA TYR A 73 1.95 -8.78 20.99
C TYR A 73 2.86 -7.61 20.66
N LEU A 74 2.35 -6.68 19.86
CA LEU A 74 2.97 -5.38 19.63
C LEU A 74 2.35 -4.33 20.53
N THR A 75 2.91 -3.11 20.50
CA THR A 75 2.41 -1.95 21.23
C THR A 75 0.93 -1.71 20.99
N ASN A 76 0.24 -1.17 22.01
CA ASN A 76 -1.20 -0.88 22.02
C ASN A 76 -2.12 -2.11 21.81
N GLY A 77 -1.65 -3.32 22.09
CA GLY A 77 -2.50 -4.52 22.10
C GLY A 77 -2.74 -5.15 20.72
N LEU A 78 -1.99 -4.73 19.69
CA LEU A 78 -2.01 -5.38 18.38
C LEU A 78 -1.43 -6.80 18.49
N LYS A 79 -2.22 -7.81 18.14
CA LYS A 79 -1.84 -9.22 18.22
C LYS A 79 -1.50 -9.77 16.83
N ILE A 80 -0.42 -10.52 16.73
CA ILE A 80 0.07 -11.12 15.48
C ILE A 80 0.15 -12.63 15.64
N TYR A 81 -0.45 -13.33 14.71
CA TYR A 81 -0.37 -14.77 14.54
C TYR A 81 0.61 -15.09 13.41
N HIS A 82 1.75 -15.71 13.75
CA HIS A 82 2.72 -16.25 12.81
C HIS A 82 2.48 -17.74 12.60
N VAL A 83 1.92 -18.07 11.44
CA VAL A 83 1.50 -19.44 11.09
C VAL A 83 2.65 -20.18 10.41
N PRO A 84 3.01 -21.41 10.84
CA PRO A 84 4.22 -22.10 10.39
C PRO A 84 4.06 -22.78 9.01
N PHE A 85 3.76 -22.00 7.98
CA PHE A 85 3.71 -22.48 6.60
C PHE A 85 5.04 -22.26 5.86
N PHE A 86 5.35 -23.16 4.93
CA PHE A 86 6.56 -23.10 4.13
C PHE A 86 6.47 -21.96 3.11
N VAL A 87 7.47 -21.07 3.13
CA VAL A 87 7.64 -19.97 2.18
C VAL A 87 8.35 -20.50 0.94
N ILE A 88 7.75 -20.35 -0.24
CA ILE A 88 8.39 -20.79 -1.49
C ILE A 88 9.31 -19.70 -2.05
N TYR A 89 8.77 -18.49 -2.22
CA TYR A 89 9.43 -17.45 -3.01
C TYR A 89 9.03 -16.07 -2.51
N ARG A 90 10.01 -15.20 -2.23
CA ARG A 90 9.82 -13.80 -1.81
C ARG A 90 8.68 -13.63 -0.79
N GLU A 91 8.78 -14.32 0.35
CA GLU A 91 7.79 -14.28 1.44
C GLU A 91 6.37 -14.74 1.06
N THR A 92 6.14 -15.27 -0.15
CA THR A 92 4.86 -15.89 -0.51
C THR A 92 4.88 -17.35 -0.08
N THR A 93 3.90 -17.76 0.71
CA THR A 93 3.75 -19.15 1.16
C THR A 93 3.20 -20.05 0.06
N PHE A 94 3.50 -21.35 0.16
CA PHE A 94 2.95 -22.33 -0.77
C PHE A 94 1.42 -22.32 -0.70
N PRO A 95 0.69 -22.21 -1.84
CA PRO A 95 -0.76 -22.24 -1.82
C PRO A 95 -1.20 -23.63 -1.36
N THR A 96 -1.52 -23.74 -0.08
CA THR A 96 -1.91 -25.00 0.53
C THR A 96 -3.37 -25.32 0.28
N VAL A 97 -4.13 -24.30 -0.16
CA VAL A 97 -5.55 -24.23 -0.50
C VAL A 97 -6.48 -24.56 0.67
N PHE A 98 -6.20 -25.63 1.42
CA PHE A 98 -7.04 -26.12 2.52
C PHE A 98 -6.27 -26.39 3.81
N SER A 99 -4.94 -26.54 3.77
CA SER A 99 -4.17 -26.90 4.98
C SER A 99 -4.16 -25.77 6.01
N PHE A 100 -4.33 -24.53 5.57
CA PHE A 100 -4.47 -23.36 6.43
C PHE A 100 -5.81 -23.31 7.19
N PHE A 101 -6.86 -23.93 6.66
CA PHE A 101 -8.23 -23.79 7.19
C PHE A 101 -8.38 -24.19 8.68
N PRO A 102 -7.84 -25.32 9.18
CA PRO A 102 -8.00 -25.69 10.59
C PRO A 102 -7.40 -24.65 11.55
N ILE A 103 -6.23 -24.11 11.20
CA ILE A 103 -5.55 -23.08 12.01
C ILE A 103 -6.33 -21.77 11.92
N PHE A 104 -6.71 -21.35 10.71
CA PHE A 104 -7.49 -20.14 10.47
C PHE A 104 -8.81 -20.16 11.26
N ARG A 105 -9.56 -21.26 11.18
CA ARG A 105 -10.82 -21.46 11.92
C ARG A 105 -10.61 -21.31 13.43
N ASN A 106 -9.55 -21.92 13.96
CA ASN A 106 -9.25 -21.83 15.39
C ASN A 106 -8.98 -20.37 15.81
N ILE A 107 -8.15 -19.65 15.05
CA ILE A 107 -7.82 -18.25 15.33
C ILE A 107 -9.07 -17.37 15.30
N VAL A 108 -9.89 -17.48 14.24
CA VAL A 108 -11.06 -16.62 14.05
C VAL A 108 -12.12 -16.85 15.13
N ILE A 109 -12.41 -18.11 15.48
CA ILE A 109 -13.38 -18.43 16.54
C ILE A 109 -12.85 -17.96 17.91
N ARG A 110 -11.59 -18.29 18.22
CA ARG A 110 -10.93 -17.89 19.47
C ARG A 110 -10.95 -16.38 19.68
N GLU A 111 -10.68 -15.63 18.62
CA GLU A 111 -10.58 -14.17 18.68
C GLU A 111 -11.93 -13.48 18.49
N GLN A 112 -13.00 -14.22 18.19
CA GLN A 112 -14.34 -13.70 17.91
C GLN A 112 -14.30 -12.64 16.80
N ILE A 113 -13.76 -13.02 15.63
CA ILE A 113 -13.59 -12.12 14.50
C ILE A 113 -14.88 -12.01 13.69
N ASP A 114 -15.32 -10.77 13.43
CA ASP A 114 -16.49 -10.46 12.60
C ASP A 114 -16.14 -10.25 11.12
N ILE A 115 -14.99 -9.62 10.85
CA ILE A 115 -14.54 -9.25 9.50
C ILE A 115 -13.14 -9.78 9.24
N VAL A 116 -12.97 -10.43 8.08
CA VAL A 116 -11.69 -10.86 7.55
C VAL A 116 -11.28 -9.92 6.42
N HIS A 117 -10.30 -9.08 6.68
CA HIS A 117 -9.74 -8.15 5.71
C HIS A 117 -8.42 -8.70 5.15
N GLY A 118 -8.41 -9.10 3.89
CA GLY A 118 -7.23 -9.57 3.15
C GLY A 118 -6.51 -8.43 2.42
N HIS A 119 -5.17 -8.48 2.38
CA HIS A 119 -4.34 -7.49 1.69
C HIS A 119 -3.43 -8.17 0.66
N ALA A 120 -3.24 -7.46 -0.46
CA ALA A 120 -2.37 -7.80 -1.59
C ALA A 120 -2.85 -8.97 -2.46
N SER A 121 -3.01 -8.69 -3.76
CA SER A 121 -3.54 -9.61 -4.77
C SER A 121 -2.75 -10.91 -4.97
N LEU A 122 -1.49 -10.97 -4.52
CA LEU A 122 -0.61 -12.14 -4.69
C LEU A 122 -0.35 -12.91 -3.39
N SER A 123 -0.98 -12.50 -2.28
CA SER A 123 -0.89 -13.23 -1.04
C SER A 123 -1.77 -14.48 -1.10
N SER A 124 -1.15 -15.66 -1.03
CA SER A 124 -1.85 -16.95 -0.92
C SER A 124 -2.65 -17.02 0.38
N PHE A 125 -2.11 -16.52 1.49
CA PHE A 125 -2.84 -16.41 2.76
C PHE A 125 -4.08 -15.52 2.65
N CYS A 126 -3.98 -14.40 1.93
CA CYS A 126 -5.13 -13.51 1.69
C CYS A 126 -6.24 -14.26 0.92
N GLY A 127 -5.88 -14.94 -0.18
CA GLY A 127 -6.82 -15.70 -0.99
C GLY A 127 -7.51 -16.82 -0.20
N GLU A 128 -6.73 -17.64 0.50
CA GLU A 128 -7.24 -18.74 1.32
C GLU A 128 -8.09 -18.22 2.50
N ALA A 129 -7.66 -17.16 3.19
CA ALA A 129 -8.43 -16.57 4.29
C ALA A 129 -9.80 -16.04 3.83
N ILE A 130 -9.88 -15.38 2.68
CA ILE A 130 -11.16 -14.88 2.14
C ILE A 130 -12.10 -16.04 1.82
N LEU A 131 -11.59 -17.10 1.17
CA LEU A 131 -12.36 -18.30 0.85
C LEU A 131 -12.91 -18.96 2.12
N HIS A 132 -12.04 -19.25 3.09
CA HIS A 132 -12.40 -19.90 4.34
C HIS A 132 -13.35 -19.04 5.19
N ALA A 133 -13.10 -17.73 5.27
CA ALA A 133 -13.96 -16.79 5.99
C ALA A 133 -15.39 -16.83 5.46
N ARG A 134 -15.55 -16.82 4.13
CA ARG A 134 -16.88 -16.93 3.51
C ARG A 134 -17.54 -18.26 3.76
N THR A 135 -16.79 -19.35 3.74
CA THR A 135 -17.32 -20.68 4.09
C THR A 135 -17.78 -20.76 5.55
N MET A 136 -17.14 -20.02 6.44
CA MET A 136 -17.56 -19.87 7.84
C MET A 136 -18.71 -18.86 8.07
N GLY A 137 -19.15 -18.15 7.02
CA GLY A 137 -20.22 -17.15 7.12
C GLY A 137 -19.76 -15.77 7.61
N LEU A 138 -18.48 -15.44 7.50
CA LEU A 138 -17.93 -14.15 7.91
C LEU A 138 -17.94 -13.12 6.77
N ARG A 139 -17.90 -11.84 7.14
CA ARG A 139 -17.74 -10.75 6.18
C ARG A 139 -16.29 -10.62 5.73
N THR A 140 -16.09 -10.27 4.47
CA THR A 140 -14.76 -10.19 3.86
C THR A 140 -14.54 -8.87 3.14
N VAL A 141 -13.35 -8.29 3.36
CA VAL A 141 -12.87 -7.09 2.67
C VAL A 141 -11.54 -7.42 2.02
N PHE A 142 -11.27 -6.80 0.88
CA PHE A 142 -9.98 -6.93 0.21
C PHE A 142 -9.40 -5.56 -0.13
N THR A 143 -8.13 -5.31 0.21
CA THR A 143 -7.40 -4.14 -0.29
C THR A 143 -6.40 -4.53 -1.37
N ASP A 144 -6.57 -3.94 -2.56
CA ASP A 144 -5.62 -4.06 -3.67
C ASP A 144 -4.60 -2.93 -3.65
N HIS A 145 -3.33 -3.29 -3.74
CA HIS A 145 -2.17 -2.38 -3.76
C HIS A 145 -1.42 -2.42 -5.08
N SER A 146 -1.88 -3.22 -6.05
CA SER A 146 -1.12 -3.57 -7.23
C SER A 146 -1.82 -3.13 -8.52
N LEU A 147 -1.01 -2.71 -9.49
CA LEU A 147 -1.42 -2.55 -10.89
C LEU A 147 -0.82 -3.66 -11.73
N PHE A 148 -1.67 -4.45 -12.38
CA PHE A 148 -1.23 -5.52 -13.27
C PHE A 148 -1.61 -5.24 -14.71
N GLY A 149 -0.74 -5.69 -15.62
CA GLY A 149 -1.02 -5.70 -17.05
C GLY A 149 -2.03 -6.77 -17.45
N PHE A 150 -2.43 -6.74 -18.72
CA PHE A 150 -3.36 -7.70 -19.32
C PHE A 150 -2.69 -8.65 -20.31
N ALA A 151 -1.42 -8.44 -20.64
CA ALA A 151 -0.83 -8.95 -21.88
C ALA A 151 -0.10 -10.30 -21.75
N ASP A 152 0.41 -10.64 -20.57
CA ASP A 152 1.23 -11.85 -20.37
C ASP A 152 0.45 -13.00 -19.72
N ALA A 153 0.88 -14.24 -20.00
CA ALA A 153 0.20 -15.45 -19.52
C ALA A 153 0.14 -15.54 -17.98
N ALA A 154 1.17 -15.03 -17.28
CA ALA A 154 1.18 -14.97 -15.82
C ALA A 154 0.14 -13.98 -15.30
N SER A 155 -0.02 -12.82 -15.93
CA SER A 155 -1.12 -11.90 -15.64
C SER A 155 -2.49 -12.51 -15.91
N ILE A 156 -2.68 -13.29 -16.98
CA ILE A 156 -3.96 -13.98 -17.25
C ILE A 156 -4.31 -14.95 -16.10
N LEU A 157 -3.34 -15.77 -15.66
CA LEU A 157 -3.54 -16.70 -14.55
C LEU A 157 -3.84 -15.95 -13.24
N THR A 158 -3.05 -14.93 -12.94
CA THR A 158 -3.21 -14.08 -11.76
C THR A 158 -4.58 -13.40 -11.75
N ASN A 159 -5.04 -12.91 -12.89
CA ASN A 159 -6.36 -12.25 -13.02
C ASN A 159 -7.50 -13.24 -12.79
N LYS A 160 -7.35 -14.49 -13.23
CA LYS A 160 -8.35 -15.54 -12.93
C LYS A 160 -8.38 -15.88 -11.44
N LEU A 161 -7.22 -15.98 -10.79
CA LEU A 161 -7.14 -16.24 -9.35
C LEU A 161 -7.67 -15.05 -8.53
N LEU A 162 -7.39 -13.83 -8.97
CA LEU A 162 -7.94 -12.62 -8.36
C LEU A 162 -9.46 -12.60 -8.52
N LYS A 163 -9.99 -12.87 -9.72
CA LYS A 163 -11.44 -12.96 -9.97
C LYS A 163 -12.11 -14.03 -9.10
N PHE A 164 -11.46 -15.18 -8.91
CA PHE A 164 -11.90 -16.20 -7.97
C PHE A 164 -12.01 -15.65 -6.54
N THR A 165 -10.93 -15.07 -6.02
CA THR A 165 -10.88 -14.54 -4.65
C THR A 165 -11.91 -13.41 -4.45
N LEU A 166 -11.99 -12.45 -5.38
CA LEU A 166 -12.88 -11.29 -5.26
C LEU A 166 -14.36 -11.64 -5.50
N SER A 167 -14.66 -12.80 -6.09
CA SER A 167 -16.03 -13.33 -6.12
C SER A 167 -16.58 -13.53 -4.72
N ASP A 168 -15.72 -13.80 -3.73
CA ASP A 168 -16.07 -14.01 -2.33
C ASP A 168 -15.86 -12.77 -1.44
N VAL A 169 -15.65 -11.56 -1.99
CA VAL A 169 -15.46 -10.34 -1.18
C VAL A 169 -16.78 -9.57 -0.98
N ASP A 170 -17.07 -9.01 0.19
CA ASP A 170 -18.23 -8.09 0.35
C ASP A 170 -17.95 -6.72 -0.28
N HIS A 171 -16.75 -6.19 -0.04
CA HIS A 171 -16.32 -4.90 -0.57
C HIS A 171 -14.81 -4.85 -0.78
N ALA A 172 -14.35 -4.19 -1.83
CA ALA A 172 -12.93 -4.00 -2.12
C ALA A 172 -12.49 -2.55 -1.91
N ILE A 173 -11.26 -2.37 -1.47
CA ILE A 173 -10.61 -1.07 -1.29
C ILE A 173 -9.43 -1.01 -2.27
N CYS A 174 -9.32 0.08 -3.02
CA CYS A 174 -8.19 0.35 -3.90
C CYS A 174 -7.49 1.64 -3.45
N VAL A 175 -6.17 1.68 -3.59
CA VAL A 175 -5.36 2.83 -3.14
C VAL A 175 -5.43 4.04 -4.08
N SER A 176 -5.98 3.85 -5.28
CA SER A 176 -6.13 4.89 -6.29
C SER A 176 -7.34 4.64 -7.18
N HIS A 177 -7.84 5.68 -7.87
CA HIS A 177 -8.89 5.54 -8.88
C HIS A 177 -8.44 4.67 -10.05
N THR A 178 -7.19 4.84 -10.47
CA THR A 178 -6.60 3.98 -11.52
C THR A 178 -6.53 2.52 -11.06
N CYS A 179 -6.18 2.26 -9.79
CA CYS A 179 -6.24 0.91 -9.22
C CYS A 179 -7.68 0.38 -9.19
N LYS A 180 -8.66 1.19 -8.78
CA LYS A 180 -10.08 0.81 -8.81
C LYS A 180 -10.52 0.38 -10.21
N GLU A 181 -10.21 1.16 -11.24
CA GLU A 181 -10.55 0.81 -12.62
C GLU A 181 -9.89 -0.51 -13.05
N ASN A 182 -8.59 -0.67 -12.76
CA ASN A 182 -7.86 -1.90 -13.07
C ASN A 182 -8.47 -3.13 -12.37
N THR A 183 -8.75 -3.05 -11.07
CA THR A 183 -9.32 -4.15 -10.27
C THR A 183 -10.74 -4.49 -10.70
N VAL A 184 -11.59 -3.48 -10.93
CA VAL A 184 -12.97 -3.65 -11.42
C VAL A 184 -12.98 -4.41 -12.75
N LEU A 185 -12.11 -4.02 -13.69
CA LEU A 185 -12.02 -4.68 -15.00
C LEU A 185 -11.50 -6.12 -14.88
N ARG A 186 -10.42 -6.34 -14.12
CA ARG A 186 -9.78 -7.66 -13.99
C ARG A 186 -10.64 -8.69 -13.28
N ALA A 187 -11.35 -8.26 -12.23
CA ALA A 187 -12.19 -9.15 -11.44
C ALA A 187 -13.67 -9.12 -11.86
N SER A 188 -14.04 -8.26 -12.81
CA SER A 188 -15.44 -8.08 -13.24
C SER A 188 -16.38 -7.74 -12.07
N LEU A 189 -15.94 -6.84 -11.18
CA LEU A 189 -16.72 -6.40 -10.03
C LEU A 189 -17.65 -5.24 -10.40
N ASP A 190 -18.76 -5.10 -9.68
CA ASP A 190 -19.55 -3.86 -9.70
C ASP A 190 -18.71 -2.70 -9.12
N PRO A 191 -18.53 -1.58 -9.86
CA PRO A 191 -17.82 -0.39 -9.37
C PRO A 191 -18.31 0.17 -8.03
N LEU A 192 -19.57 -0.08 -7.65
CA LEU A 192 -20.12 0.34 -6.35
C LEU A 192 -19.54 -0.45 -5.18
N MET A 193 -19.13 -1.71 -5.40
CA MET A 193 -18.50 -2.56 -4.38
C MET A 193 -17.00 -2.31 -4.24
N VAL A 194 -16.49 -1.23 -4.84
CA VAL A 194 -15.06 -0.86 -4.80
C VAL A 194 -14.94 0.60 -4.39
N SER A 195 -14.31 0.86 -3.26
CA SER A 195 -14.01 2.22 -2.78
C SER A 195 -12.54 2.57 -2.98
N VAL A 196 -12.25 3.86 -3.22
CA VAL A 196 -10.87 4.36 -3.25
C VAL A 196 -10.54 4.94 -1.87
N ILE A 197 -9.55 4.35 -1.21
CA ILE A 197 -9.00 4.86 0.05
C ILE A 197 -7.49 4.92 -0.13
N PRO A 198 -6.91 6.12 -0.32
CA PRO A 198 -5.48 6.25 -0.57
C PRO A 198 -4.68 5.86 0.66
N ASN A 199 -3.45 5.40 0.43
CA ASN A 199 -2.49 5.21 1.51
C ASN A 199 -2.10 6.57 2.11
N ALA A 200 -1.64 6.56 3.36
CA ALA A 200 -1.19 7.76 4.04
C ALA A 200 0.27 7.63 4.48
N VAL A 201 0.84 8.74 4.93
CA VAL A 201 2.16 8.79 5.56
C VAL A 201 2.03 9.33 6.98
N VAL A 202 2.94 8.94 7.87
CA VAL A 202 3.10 9.63 9.14
C VAL A 202 3.93 10.88 8.84
N ALA A 203 3.27 11.98 8.49
CA ALA A 203 3.94 13.21 8.04
C ALA A 203 4.99 13.70 9.06
N GLU A 204 4.77 13.49 10.36
CA GLU A 204 5.73 13.83 11.41
C GLU A 204 7.10 13.16 11.23
N ASN A 205 7.14 11.95 10.65
CA ASN A 205 8.38 11.23 10.36
C ASN A 205 9.12 11.79 9.15
N PHE A 206 8.49 12.68 8.37
CA PHE A 206 8.98 13.23 7.10
C PHE A 206 8.85 14.76 7.08
N CYS A 207 9.49 15.43 8.05
CA CYS A 207 9.50 16.88 8.13
C CYS A 207 10.81 17.50 7.60
N PRO A 208 10.76 18.68 6.94
CA PRO A 208 11.96 19.45 6.61
C PRO A 208 12.78 19.79 7.87
N LEU A 209 14.09 19.96 7.73
CA LEU A 209 14.96 20.34 8.87
C LEU A 209 14.56 21.69 9.51
N SER A 210 14.04 22.62 8.71
CA SER A 210 13.60 23.94 9.14
C SER A 210 12.15 23.97 9.67
N TYR A 211 11.49 22.82 9.79
CA TYR A 211 10.09 22.75 10.18
C TYR A 211 9.86 23.14 11.65
N THR A 212 8.90 24.02 11.88
CA THR A 212 8.38 24.36 13.21
C THR A 212 6.95 23.83 13.33
N PRO A 213 6.65 22.95 14.30
CA PRO A 213 5.31 22.37 14.45
C PRO A 213 4.23 23.43 14.66
N ARG A 214 3.13 23.34 13.90
CA ARG A 214 1.95 24.19 14.06
C ARG A 214 0.73 23.37 14.46
N THR A 215 -0.16 23.95 15.26
CA THR A 215 -1.48 23.35 15.51
C THR A 215 -2.38 23.52 14.29
N HIS A 216 -3.39 22.66 14.15
CA HIS A 216 -4.30 22.66 13.01
C HIS A 216 -5.03 24.01 12.82
N ASP A 217 -5.24 24.75 13.90
CA ASP A 217 -5.87 26.08 13.91
C ASP A 217 -4.94 27.21 13.43
N GLN A 218 -3.64 26.94 13.33
CA GLN A 218 -2.60 27.91 12.93
C GLN A 218 -2.15 27.75 11.47
N ILE A 219 -2.65 26.76 10.74
CA ILE A 219 -2.37 26.60 9.31
C ILE A 219 -3.31 27.56 8.56
N PRO A 220 -2.80 28.61 7.90
CA PRO A 220 -3.66 29.57 7.22
C PRO A 220 -4.41 28.89 6.07
N ILE A 221 -5.74 29.02 6.05
CA ILE A 221 -6.60 28.61 4.93
C ILE A 221 -6.47 29.62 3.76
N SER A 222 -5.87 30.78 4.01
CA SER A 222 -5.66 31.87 3.05
C SER A 222 -4.34 31.73 2.25
N PRO A 223 -4.29 32.16 0.97
CA PRO A 223 -3.06 32.15 0.17
C PRO A 223 -1.92 33.02 0.73
N ALA A 224 -2.23 33.97 1.60
CA ALA A 224 -1.27 34.83 2.28
C ALA A 224 -0.72 34.15 3.56
N ASP A 225 0.08 33.11 3.38
CA ASP A 225 0.90 32.59 4.47
C ASP A 225 2.04 33.58 4.77
N PRO A 226 2.16 34.10 5.99
CA PRO A 226 3.20 35.07 6.37
C PRO A 226 4.62 34.48 6.39
N ARG A 227 4.79 33.18 6.12
CA ARG A 227 6.12 32.57 5.97
C ARG A 227 6.96 33.33 4.94
N PRO A 228 8.20 33.71 5.30
CA PRO A 228 9.16 34.16 4.30
C PRO A 228 9.31 33.06 3.26
N SER A 229 9.36 33.45 1.98
CA SER A 229 9.67 32.49 0.92
C SER A 229 11.00 31.80 1.20
N PRO A 230 11.19 30.55 0.75
CA PRO A 230 12.49 29.89 0.82
C PRO A 230 13.58 30.82 0.31
N THR A 231 14.79 30.72 0.90
CA THR A 231 15.95 31.43 0.40
C THR A 231 16.11 31.09 -1.09
N PRO A 232 16.15 32.10 -1.99
CA PRO A 232 16.26 31.82 -3.42
C PRO A 232 17.53 31.02 -3.71
N ILE A 233 17.40 29.97 -4.53
CA ILE A 233 18.54 29.22 -5.03
C ILE A 233 19.18 30.06 -6.14
N GLY A 234 20.41 30.51 -5.90
CA GLY A 234 21.18 31.29 -6.84
C GLY A 234 21.52 30.52 -8.12
N PRO A 235 21.97 31.22 -9.18
CA PRO A 235 22.36 30.58 -10.44
C PRO A 235 23.56 29.62 -10.29
N ASP A 236 24.45 29.89 -9.33
CA ASP A 236 25.64 29.09 -9.05
C ASP A 236 25.43 28.05 -7.94
N ASP A 237 24.29 28.10 -7.25
CA ASP A 237 23.98 27.15 -6.19
C ASP A 237 23.68 25.77 -6.77
N THR A 238 24.21 24.75 -6.08
CA THR A 238 24.06 23.36 -6.48
C THR A 238 22.68 22.82 -6.12
N ILE A 239 21.92 22.39 -7.12
CA ILE A 239 20.65 21.70 -6.91
C ILE A 239 20.91 20.20 -6.75
N THR A 240 20.33 19.63 -5.70
CA THR A 240 20.45 18.19 -5.41
C THR A 240 19.17 17.48 -5.77
N ILE A 241 19.28 16.48 -6.65
CA ILE A 241 18.18 15.59 -7.04
C ILE A 241 18.33 14.28 -6.28
N VAL A 242 17.27 13.88 -5.57
CA VAL A 242 17.25 12.66 -4.78
C VAL A 242 16.41 11.61 -5.50
N VAL A 243 16.92 10.39 -5.56
CA VAL A 243 16.20 9.20 -6.02
C VAL A 243 16.26 8.16 -4.90
N ILE A 244 15.11 7.71 -4.42
CA ILE A 244 15.01 6.64 -3.43
C ILE A 244 14.06 5.59 -3.97
N SER A 245 14.60 4.49 -4.48
CA SER A 245 13.76 3.41 -5.00
C SER A 245 14.53 2.10 -5.11
N ARG A 246 13.81 0.99 -5.25
CA ARG A 246 14.45 -0.27 -5.61
C ARG A 246 14.90 -0.19 -7.07
N LEU A 247 16.15 -0.59 -7.33
CA LEU A 247 16.77 -0.46 -8.65
C LEU A 247 16.37 -1.63 -9.56
N PHE A 248 15.12 -1.57 -10.02
CA PHE A 248 14.48 -2.54 -10.90
C PHE A 248 13.98 -1.87 -12.19
N TYR A 249 13.70 -2.69 -13.20
CA TYR A 249 13.16 -2.25 -14.49
C TYR A 249 11.86 -1.44 -14.33
N ASN A 250 10.88 -1.98 -13.59
CA ASN A 250 9.58 -1.34 -13.41
C ASN A 250 9.65 -0.01 -12.63
N LYS A 251 10.73 0.23 -11.87
CA LYS A 251 10.99 1.50 -11.18
C LYS A 251 11.71 2.52 -12.07
N GLY A 252 11.93 2.19 -13.34
CA GLY A 252 12.49 3.11 -14.33
C GLY A 252 14.00 3.31 -14.19
N THR A 253 14.72 2.34 -13.64
CA THR A 253 16.19 2.46 -13.48
C THR A 253 16.87 2.63 -14.84
N ASP A 254 16.37 2.01 -15.90
CA ASP A 254 16.89 2.19 -17.26
C ASP A 254 16.68 3.63 -17.77
N LEU A 255 15.56 4.26 -17.41
CA LEU A 255 15.33 5.68 -17.72
C LEU A 255 16.30 6.57 -16.92
N LEU A 256 16.59 6.24 -15.65
CA LEU A 256 17.62 6.96 -14.88
C LEU A 256 18.99 6.88 -15.53
N ILE A 257 19.39 5.67 -15.94
CA ILE A 257 20.68 5.41 -16.59
C ILE A 257 20.85 6.29 -17.83
N ALA A 258 19.79 6.41 -18.64
CA ALA A 258 19.83 7.23 -19.86
C ALA A 258 19.71 8.74 -19.58
N ALA A 259 18.87 9.14 -18.63
CA ALA A 259 18.55 10.56 -18.39
C ALA A 259 19.61 11.31 -17.56
N ILE A 260 20.25 10.67 -16.57
CA ILE A 260 21.19 11.33 -15.65
C ILE A 260 22.32 12.08 -16.39
N PRO A 261 23.06 11.47 -17.34
CA PRO A 261 24.12 12.16 -18.07
C PRO A 261 23.62 13.40 -18.80
N ARG A 262 22.44 13.32 -19.42
CA ARG A 262 21.84 14.41 -20.20
C ARG A 262 21.34 15.55 -19.31
N ILE A 263 20.76 15.23 -18.15
CA ILE A 263 20.34 16.22 -17.15
C ILE A 263 21.56 16.98 -16.62
N LEU A 264 22.63 16.26 -16.28
CA LEU A 264 23.88 16.87 -15.77
C LEU A 264 24.58 17.72 -16.84
N ALA A 265 24.59 17.27 -18.10
CA ALA A 265 25.15 18.04 -19.21
C ALA A 265 24.39 19.37 -19.45
N SER A 266 23.06 19.35 -19.30
CA SER A 266 22.21 20.53 -19.49
C SER A 266 22.15 21.45 -18.26
N ASN A 267 22.48 20.93 -17.07
CA ASN A 267 22.38 21.63 -15.79
C ASN A 267 23.64 21.38 -14.93
N PRO A 268 24.78 22.07 -15.19
CA PRO A 268 26.08 21.74 -14.61
C PRO A 268 26.15 21.91 -13.08
N ASN A 269 25.32 22.80 -12.52
CA ASN A 269 25.18 23.03 -11.07
C ASN A 269 24.11 22.10 -10.45
N THR A 270 24.14 20.82 -10.84
CA THR A 270 23.25 19.77 -10.34
C THR A 270 24.07 18.59 -9.86
N ARG A 271 23.59 17.91 -8.82
CA ARG A 271 24.12 16.63 -8.34
C ARG A 271 22.99 15.66 -8.03
N PHE A 272 23.29 14.37 -8.00
CA PHE A 272 22.34 13.32 -7.64
C PHE A 272 22.75 12.60 -6.36
N ILE A 273 21.75 12.21 -5.58
CA ILE A 273 21.88 11.24 -4.49
C ILE A 273 20.92 10.10 -4.80
N ILE A 274 21.43 8.88 -4.93
CA ILE A 274 20.66 7.71 -5.28
C ILE A 274 20.76 6.68 -4.16
N ALA A 275 19.63 6.39 -3.53
CA ALA A 275 19.48 5.33 -2.54
C ALA A 275 18.60 4.22 -3.10
N GLY A 276 19.07 2.99 -2.97
CA GLY A 276 18.41 1.82 -3.53
C GLY A 276 19.35 0.65 -3.74
N SER A 277 18.77 -0.53 -3.81
CA SER A 277 19.45 -1.74 -4.28
C SER A 277 18.57 -2.49 -5.26
N GLY A 278 19.17 -3.28 -6.12
CA GLY A 278 18.46 -4.10 -7.09
C GLY A 278 19.38 -4.59 -8.21
N PRO A 279 18.87 -5.44 -9.11
CA PRO A 279 19.66 -6.02 -10.19
C PRO A 279 20.22 -4.96 -11.14
N LYS A 280 19.58 -3.78 -11.24
CA LYS A 280 20.02 -2.67 -12.10
C LYS A 280 21.04 -1.74 -11.44
N ALA A 281 21.47 -2.01 -10.20
CA ALA A 281 22.49 -1.20 -9.53
C ALA A 281 23.83 -1.23 -10.28
N ILE A 282 24.23 -2.41 -10.77
CA ILE A 282 25.49 -2.59 -11.52
C ILE A 282 25.45 -1.81 -12.84
N ASP A 283 24.34 -1.86 -13.57
CA ASP A 283 24.17 -1.11 -14.83
C ASP A 283 24.31 0.41 -14.59
N LEU A 284 23.78 0.88 -13.46
CA LEU A 284 23.86 2.29 -13.06
C LEU A 284 25.29 2.69 -12.68
N GLU A 285 26.00 1.89 -11.88
CA GLU A 285 27.41 2.12 -11.53
C GLU A 285 28.32 2.14 -12.79
N GLN A 286 28.13 1.18 -13.70
CA GLN A 286 28.86 1.15 -14.98
C GLN A 286 28.60 2.40 -15.82
N MET A 287 27.36 2.91 -15.83
CA MET A 287 27.04 4.16 -16.52
C MET A 287 27.78 5.35 -15.90
N LEU A 288 27.85 5.43 -14.57
CA LEU A 288 28.57 6.50 -13.88
C LEU A 288 30.07 6.49 -14.21
N GLU A 289 30.68 5.30 -14.26
CA GLU A 289 32.09 5.16 -14.64
C GLU A 289 32.34 5.57 -16.09
N ARG A 290 31.52 5.09 -17.02
CA ARG A 290 31.65 5.40 -18.46
C ARG A 290 31.53 6.89 -18.77
N ASN A 291 30.71 7.61 -18.00
CA ASN A 291 30.46 9.05 -18.19
C ASN A 291 31.29 9.93 -17.23
N VAL A 292 32.13 9.35 -16.37
CA VAL A 292 32.95 10.05 -15.37
C VAL A 292 32.11 10.97 -14.46
N LEU A 293 31.04 10.40 -13.87
CA LEU A 293 30.04 11.15 -13.09
C LEU A 293 30.16 10.93 -11.57
N GLN A 294 31.24 10.32 -11.08
CA GLN A 294 31.42 9.98 -9.66
C GLN A 294 31.42 11.21 -8.75
N ASP A 295 31.90 12.36 -9.23
CA ASP A 295 31.91 13.63 -8.49
C ASP A 295 30.53 14.30 -8.41
N LYS A 296 29.57 13.85 -9.24
CA LYS A 296 28.24 14.45 -9.39
C LYS A 296 27.12 13.53 -8.90
N VAL A 297 27.38 12.24 -8.73
CA VAL A 297 26.37 11.25 -8.34
C VAL A 297 26.86 10.43 -7.15
N GLU A 298 26.15 10.54 -6.04
CA GLU A 298 26.41 9.79 -4.82
C GLU A 298 25.49 8.57 -4.73
N MET A 299 26.06 7.37 -4.77
CA MET A 299 25.35 6.10 -4.58
C MET A 299 25.41 5.69 -3.10
N LEU A 300 24.25 5.65 -2.43
CA LEU A 300 24.14 5.30 -1.01
C LEU A 300 23.89 3.81 -0.77
N GLY A 301 23.48 3.06 -1.79
CA GLY A 301 23.00 1.68 -1.63
C GLY A 301 21.66 1.63 -0.89
N SER A 302 21.36 0.49 -0.25
CA SER A 302 20.10 0.30 0.48
C SER A 302 20.08 1.12 1.77
N VAL A 303 19.02 1.90 1.97
CA VAL A 303 18.82 2.76 3.15
C VAL A 303 17.64 2.22 3.95
N ARG A 304 17.77 2.20 5.29
CA ARG A 304 16.65 1.76 6.15
C ARG A 304 15.56 2.82 6.14
N HIS A 305 14.32 2.40 6.30
CA HIS A 305 13.18 3.32 6.23
C HIS A 305 13.29 4.52 7.21
N GLU A 306 13.82 4.27 8.42
CA GLU A 306 14.07 5.31 9.43
C GLU A 306 15.06 6.40 8.98
N GLU A 307 15.96 6.09 8.05
CA GLU A 307 16.98 7.00 7.50
C GLU A 307 16.53 7.66 6.19
N VAL A 308 15.37 7.28 5.63
CA VAL A 308 14.88 7.82 4.35
C VAL A 308 14.69 9.33 4.42
N ARG A 309 14.16 9.83 5.54
CA ARG A 309 14.04 11.28 5.78
C ARG A 309 15.38 11.98 5.70
N ASP A 310 16.41 11.41 6.34
CA ASP A 310 17.75 12.02 6.40
C ASP A 310 18.39 12.13 5.03
N VAL A 311 18.06 11.22 4.12
CA VAL A 311 18.45 11.32 2.70
C VAL A 311 17.60 12.36 1.96
N MET A 312 16.27 12.32 2.12
CA MET A 312 15.36 13.24 1.42
C MET A 312 15.70 14.70 1.71
N VAL A 313 15.91 15.08 2.98
CA VAL A 313 16.17 16.48 3.36
C VAL A 313 17.48 17.07 2.84
N ARG A 314 18.37 16.24 2.24
CA ARG A 314 19.58 16.70 1.54
C ARG A 314 19.28 17.19 0.11
N GLY A 315 18.07 16.92 -0.38
CA GLY A 315 17.59 17.19 -1.73
C GLY A 315 16.76 18.46 -1.85
N HIS A 316 16.60 18.89 -3.11
CA HIS A 316 15.65 19.93 -3.51
C HIS A 316 14.56 19.37 -4.43
N ILE A 317 14.93 18.39 -5.25
CA ILE A 317 14.03 17.69 -6.17
C ILE A 317 14.04 16.21 -5.83
N TYR A 318 12.87 15.58 -5.85
CA TYR A 318 12.75 14.12 -5.83
C TYR A 318 12.38 13.62 -7.22
N LEU A 319 13.17 12.71 -7.79
CA LEU A 319 12.95 12.16 -9.12
C LEU A 319 12.44 10.71 -9.03
N HIS A 320 11.24 10.48 -9.59
CA HIS A 320 10.55 9.20 -9.55
C HIS A 320 10.13 8.73 -10.95
N PRO A 321 11.01 8.03 -11.69
CA PRO A 321 10.79 7.68 -13.10
C PRO A 321 10.10 6.33 -13.30
N SER A 322 9.22 5.92 -12.37
CA SER A 322 8.60 4.59 -12.41
C SER A 322 7.83 4.32 -13.71
N LEU A 323 7.80 3.08 -14.17
CA LEU A 323 7.03 2.69 -15.36
C LEU A 323 5.59 2.27 -15.00
N THR A 324 5.38 1.88 -13.75
CA THR A 324 4.07 1.53 -13.20
C THR A 324 4.06 1.80 -11.70
N GLU A 325 2.99 2.40 -11.20
CA GLU A 325 2.86 2.68 -9.77
C GLU A 325 1.39 2.84 -9.39
N ALA A 326 0.96 2.16 -8.32
CA ALA A 326 -0.44 2.19 -7.89
C ALA A 326 -0.76 3.48 -7.13
N PHE A 327 0.15 3.94 -6.29
CA PHE A 327 0.02 5.16 -5.48
C PHE A 327 1.36 5.85 -5.25
N GLY A 328 2.42 5.10 -4.91
CA GLY A 328 3.76 5.68 -4.74
C GLY A 328 3.90 6.51 -3.47
N THR A 329 3.76 5.88 -2.30
CA THR A 329 3.86 6.52 -0.98
C THR A 329 5.12 7.39 -0.81
N VAL A 330 6.26 6.94 -1.38
CA VAL A 330 7.54 7.68 -1.36
C VAL A 330 7.45 9.08 -1.98
N ILE A 331 6.53 9.33 -2.91
CA ILE A 331 6.30 10.66 -3.49
C ILE A 331 5.66 11.58 -2.44
N VAL A 332 4.73 11.06 -1.64
CA VAL A 332 4.11 11.78 -0.54
C VAL A 332 5.14 12.07 0.56
N GLU A 333 6.00 11.11 0.89
CA GLU A 333 7.12 11.28 1.83
C GLU A 333 8.08 12.39 1.37
N ALA A 334 8.47 12.37 0.09
CA ALA A 334 9.36 13.37 -0.49
C ALA A 334 8.76 14.79 -0.47
N ALA A 335 7.50 14.93 -0.87
CA ALA A 335 6.79 16.20 -0.78
C ALA A 335 6.61 16.65 0.68
N SER A 336 6.37 15.72 1.61
CA SER A 336 6.31 16.02 3.04
C SER A 336 7.64 16.57 3.56
N CYS A 337 8.78 16.08 3.04
CA CYS A 337 10.12 16.62 3.33
C CYS A 337 10.42 17.96 2.64
N GLY A 338 9.49 18.50 1.83
CA GLY A 338 9.64 19.78 1.16
C GLY A 338 10.36 19.70 -0.20
N LEU A 339 10.49 18.53 -0.80
CA LEU A 339 11.12 18.39 -2.12
C LEU A 339 10.08 18.66 -3.21
N TYR A 340 10.53 19.27 -4.31
CA TYR A 340 9.73 19.36 -5.51
C TYR A 340 9.79 18.05 -6.29
N VAL A 341 8.65 17.50 -6.67
CA VAL A 341 8.58 16.14 -7.21
C VAL A 341 8.58 16.18 -8.73
N VAL A 342 9.50 15.45 -9.36
CA VAL A 342 9.47 15.12 -10.78
C VAL A 342 9.15 13.64 -10.91
N CYS A 343 8.06 13.30 -11.59
CA CYS A 343 7.62 11.91 -11.69
C CYS A 343 7.04 11.60 -13.06
N THR A 344 7.06 10.32 -13.43
CA THR A 344 6.37 9.84 -14.62
C THR A 344 4.85 9.80 -14.41
N ARG A 345 4.10 10.14 -15.46
CA ARG A 345 2.63 10.13 -15.49
C ARG A 345 2.13 8.71 -15.79
N VAL A 346 2.30 7.81 -14.82
CA VAL A 346 1.89 6.40 -14.94
C VAL A 346 1.00 5.99 -13.77
N GLY A 347 0.13 5.00 -14.00
CA GLY A 347 -0.73 4.44 -12.96
C GLY A 347 -1.48 5.49 -12.15
N GLY A 348 -1.49 5.34 -10.83
CA GLY A 348 -2.14 6.28 -9.90
C GLY A 348 -1.28 7.47 -9.49
N ILE A 349 -0.11 7.71 -10.06
CA ILE A 349 0.73 8.87 -9.70
C ILE A 349 0.05 10.24 -9.90
N PRO A 350 -0.72 10.47 -10.99
CA PRO A 350 -1.29 11.79 -11.27
C PRO A 350 -2.33 12.27 -10.24
N GLU A 351 -2.89 11.37 -9.42
CA GLU A 351 -3.89 11.67 -8.39
C GLU A 351 -3.26 11.89 -7.00
N VAL A 352 -1.96 11.61 -6.82
CA VAL A 352 -1.33 11.57 -5.50
C VAL A 352 -0.94 12.96 -4.99
N LEU A 353 -0.42 13.84 -5.84
CA LEU A 353 -0.03 15.19 -5.43
C LEU A 353 -0.60 16.25 -6.37
N PRO A 354 -1.02 17.41 -5.85
CA PRO A 354 -1.42 18.55 -6.68
C PRO A 354 -0.34 19.00 -7.68
N GLN A 355 -0.77 19.61 -8.78
CA GLN A 355 0.12 20.05 -9.87
C GLN A 355 1.17 21.07 -9.44
N HIS A 356 0.93 21.87 -8.38
CA HIS A 356 1.93 22.84 -7.91
C HIS A 356 3.08 22.17 -7.14
N MET A 357 2.95 20.90 -6.74
CA MET A 357 3.98 20.11 -6.07
C MET A 357 4.74 19.19 -7.02
N THR A 358 4.23 18.99 -8.24
CA THR A 358 4.72 17.98 -9.18
C THR A 358 5.02 18.56 -10.56
N THR A 359 6.02 17.99 -11.23
CA THR A 359 6.17 18.04 -12.69
C THR A 359 6.06 16.63 -13.23
N PHE A 360 5.19 16.43 -14.21
CA PHE A 360 4.96 15.14 -14.83
C PHE A 360 5.76 14.99 -16.13
N ALA A 361 6.36 13.81 -16.33
CA ALA A 361 6.96 13.37 -17.58
C ALA A 361 6.22 12.14 -18.12
N LYS A 362 6.25 11.90 -19.42
CA LYS A 362 6.02 10.57 -19.99
C LYS A 362 7.16 9.64 -19.57
N PRO A 363 6.95 8.31 -19.56
CA PRO A 363 8.00 7.32 -19.27
C PRO A 363 8.97 7.17 -20.46
N GLU A 364 9.52 8.28 -20.92
CA GLU A 364 10.41 8.43 -22.06
C GLU A 364 11.60 9.29 -21.63
N GLU A 365 12.80 8.97 -22.14
CA GLU A 365 14.05 9.62 -21.75
C GLU A 365 14.00 11.14 -21.99
N ASP A 366 13.63 11.57 -23.20
CA ASP A 366 13.59 12.98 -23.59
C ASP A 366 12.66 13.80 -22.69
N ASP A 367 11.47 13.27 -22.42
CA ASP A 367 10.47 13.99 -21.62
C ASP A 367 10.89 14.04 -20.14
N LEU A 368 11.57 13.02 -19.63
CA LEU A 368 12.13 13.03 -18.27
C LEU A 368 13.23 14.08 -18.11
N VAL A 369 14.12 14.23 -19.11
CA VAL A 369 15.17 15.27 -19.12
C VAL A 369 14.54 16.66 -19.17
N VAL A 370 13.54 16.86 -20.03
CA VAL A 370 12.82 18.14 -20.16
C VAL A 370 12.07 18.49 -18.88
N ALA A 371 11.31 17.55 -18.31
CA ALA A 371 10.58 17.74 -17.07
C ALA A 371 11.50 18.09 -15.90
N THR A 372 12.63 17.40 -15.78
CA THR A 372 13.62 17.66 -14.73
C THR A 372 14.25 19.05 -14.89
N SER A 373 14.63 19.42 -16.11
CA SER A 373 15.20 20.75 -16.40
C SER A 373 14.19 21.87 -16.13
N LYS A 374 12.91 21.66 -16.46
CA LYS A 374 11.83 22.60 -16.12
C LYS A 374 11.66 22.75 -14.62
N ALA A 375 11.75 21.66 -13.86
CA ALA A 375 11.66 21.70 -12.41
C ALA A 375 12.84 22.45 -11.77
N ILE A 376 14.06 22.23 -12.26
CA ILE A 376 15.27 22.99 -11.87
C ILE A 376 15.06 24.49 -12.11
N ALA A 377 14.57 24.88 -13.29
CA ALA A 377 14.30 26.27 -13.63
C ALA A 377 13.19 26.89 -12.76
N ALA A 378 12.15 26.11 -12.43
CA ALA A 378 11.05 26.56 -11.57
C ALA A 378 11.51 26.86 -10.12
N LEU A 379 12.42 26.03 -9.58
CA LEU A 379 13.04 26.27 -8.28
C LEU A 379 13.96 27.50 -8.30
N ARG A 380 14.81 27.65 -9.32
CA ARG A 380 15.70 28.82 -9.48
C ARG A 380 14.95 30.14 -9.62
N SER A 381 13.80 30.10 -10.30
CA SER A 381 12.93 31.28 -10.44
C SER A 381 12.00 31.52 -9.25
N ASN A 382 12.15 30.75 -8.16
CA ASN A 382 11.34 30.82 -6.94
C ASN A 382 9.82 30.77 -7.20
N LYS A 383 9.40 30.07 -8.27
CA LYS A 383 7.99 29.91 -8.65
C LYS A 383 7.28 28.86 -7.80
N VAL A 384 8.04 28.01 -7.12
CA VAL A 384 7.53 26.87 -6.33
C VAL A 384 7.69 27.17 -4.85
N ARG A 385 6.58 27.08 -4.09
CA ARG A 385 6.54 27.31 -2.64
C ARG A 385 6.66 25.99 -1.87
N THR A 386 7.86 25.41 -1.89
CA THR A 386 8.17 24.13 -1.23
C THR A 386 8.00 24.18 0.29
N ASP A 387 8.14 25.36 0.90
CA ASP A 387 7.94 25.59 2.34
C ASP A 387 6.54 25.21 2.83
N ARG A 388 5.54 25.19 1.94
CA ARG A 388 4.15 24.86 2.26
C ARG A 388 3.80 23.38 2.09
N PHE A 389 4.67 22.59 1.44
CA PHE A 389 4.31 21.24 1.02
C PHE A 389 4.04 20.31 2.21
N HIS A 390 4.86 20.40 3.26
CA HIS A 390 4.69 19.57 4.46
C HIS A 390 3.29 19.72 5.08
N ASP A 391 2.85 20.95 5.34
CA ASP A 391 1.54 21.21 5.96
C ASP A 391 0.39 20.77 5.05
N GLN A 392 0.51 21.03 3.75
CA GLN A 392 -0.50 20.60 2.77
C GLN A 392 -0.60 19.07 2.72
N VAL A 393 0.53 18.36 2.64
CA VAL A 393 0.58 16.89 2.65
C VAL A 393 -0.01 16.33 3.94
N LYS A 394 0.34 16.91 5.09
CA LYS A 394 -0.18 16.52 6.40
C LYS A 394 -1.71 16.64 6.50
N MET A 395 -2.30 17.64 5.83
CA MET A 395 -3.75 17.82 5.76
C MET A 395 -4.41 16.86 4.77
N MET A 396 -3.74 16.53 3.66
CA MET A 396 -4.28 15.63 2.61
C MET A 396 -4.23 14.15 3.01
N TYR A 397 -3.16 13.72 3.68
CA TYR A 397 -2.87 12.32 3.95
C TYR A 397 -2.74 12.06 5.45
N SER A 398 -3.79 11.47 6.04
CA SER A 398 -3.81 11.12 7.46
C SER A 398 -4.30 9.70 7.68
N TRP A 399 -3.54 8.94 8.50
CA TRP A 399 -3.97 7.62 8.96
C TRP A 399 -5.29 7.63 9.72
N ARG A 400 -5.67 8.78 10.30
CA ARG A 400 -6.98 8.94 10.94
C ARG A 400 -8.11 8.89 9.92
N ASP A 401 -8.00 9.65 8.84
CA ASP A 401 -8.98 9.70 7.76
C ASP A 401 -9.08 8.34 7.05
N VAL A 402 -7.93 7.69 6.79
CA VAL A 402 -7.91 6.33 6.24
C VAL A 402 -8.69 5.36 7.14
N ALA A 403 -8.42 5.36 8.46
CA ALA A 403 -9.13 4.49 9.39
C ALA A 403 -10.63 4.80 9.49
N GLU A 404 -11.03 6.08 9.44
CA GLU A 404 -12.44 6.50 9.42
C GLU A 404 -13.17 6.00 8.16
N ARG A 405 -12.53 6.12 6.99
CA ARG A 405 -13.09 5.61 5.72
C ARG A 405 -13.15 4.09 5.70
N THR A 406 -12.12 3.40 6.20
CA THR A 406 -12.12 1.93 6.30
C THR A 406 -13.19 1.44 7.29
N GLU A 407 -13.37 2.11 8.43
CA GLU A 407 -14.45 1.80 9.36
C GLU A 407 -15.83 1.97 8.72
N ARG A 408 -16.05 3.02 7.92
CA ARG A 408 -17.29 3.19 7.17
C ARG A 408 -17.57 2.02 6.21
N VAL A 409 -16.54 1.47 5.57
CA VAL A 409 -16.65 0.24 4.76
C VAL A 409 -17.08 -0.94 5.62
N TYR A 410 -16.46 -1.13 6.78
CA TYR A 410 -16.82 -2.21 7.71
C TYR A 410 -18.27 -2.10 8.21
N GLN A 411 -18.71 -0.90 8.58
CA GLN A 411 -20.08 -0.64 9.00
C GLN A 411 -21.07 -0.89 7.86
N GLY A 412 -20.72 -0.50 6.63
CA GLY A 412 -21.54 -0.74 5.44
C GLY A 412 -21.75 -2.23 5.13
N ILE A 413 -20.69 -3.05 5.23
CA ILE A 413 -20.81 -4.50 4.95
C ILE A 413 -21.44 -5.30 6.09
N ILE A 414 -21.35 -4.83 7.33
CA ILE A 414 -22.03 -5.43 8.48
C ILE A 414 -23.54 -5.12 8.42
N GLY A 415 -23.91 -3.96 7.86
CA GLY A 415 -25.29 -3.48 7.80
C GLY A 415 -25.65 -2.45 8.88
N ASP A 416 -24.64 -1.88 9.56
CA ASP A 416 -24.83 -0.81 10.54
C ASP A 416 -25.24 0.52 9.88
N ILE A 417 -24.87 0.67 8.59
CA ILE A 417 -25.22 1.83 7.76
C ILE A 417 -26.15 1.35 6.64
N SER A 418 -27.17 2.15 6.31
CA SER A 418 -28.09 1.81 5.23
C SER A 418 -27.39 1.79 3.87
N PRO A 419 -27.83 0.96 2.90
CA PRO A 419 -27.24 0.94 1.56
C PRO A 419 -27.30 2.30 0.85
N SER A 420 -28.34 3.10 1.09
CA SER A 420 -28.48 4.44 0.53
C SER A 420 -27.48 5.43 1.13
N GLU A 421 -27.15 5.30 2.42
CA GLU A 421 -26.10 6.09 3.03
C GLU A 421 -24.71 5.62 2.59
N PHE A 422 -24.49 4.31 2.47
CA PHE A 422 -23.17 3.76 2.14
C PHE A 422 -22.79 3.96 0.66
N TYR A 423 -23.69 3.64 -0.27
CA TYR A 423 -23.44 3.77 -1.71
C TYR A 423 -23.88 5.13 -2.28
N GLY A 424 -24.62 5.94 -1.51
CA GLY A 424 -25.21 7.20 -1.97
C GLY A 424 -26.53 7.02 -2.72
N HIS A 425 -27.23 8.13 -2.96
CA HIS A 425 -28.49 8.16 -3.71
C HIS A 425 -28.17 8.39 -5.20
N TYR A 426 -28.18 7.32 -6.01
CA TYR A 426 -28.12 7.44 -7.46
C TYR A 426 -29.55 7.47 -8.01
N PRO A 427 -30.02 8.59 -8.60
CA PRO A 427 -31.32 8.63 -9.23
C PRO A 427 -31.32 7.77 -10.49
N GLU A 428 -32.17 6.74 -10.51
CA GLU A 428 -32.77 6.11 -11.69
C GLU A 428 -31.88 5.94 -12.94
N GLN A 429 -30.88 5.07 -12.87
CA GLN A 429 -30.40 4.36 -14.05
C GLN A 429 -30.49 2.86 -13.79
N GLY A 430 -31.67 2.26 -14.04
CA GLY A 430 -31.87 0.85 -14.42
C GLY A 430 -31.30 -0.30 -13.56
N TRP A 431 -30.57 -0.05 -12.48
CA TRP A 431 -30.03 -1.05 -11.57
C TRP A 431 -30.89 -1.06 -10.31
N ASP A 432 -31.73 -2.09 -10.13
CA ASP A 432 -32.57 -2.25 -8.94
C ASP A 432 -31.73 -2.08 -7.65
N LEU A 433 -31.90 -0.93 -6.99
CA LEU A 433 -31.29 -0.57 -5.70
C LEU A 433 -32.05 -1.20 -4.51
N SER A 434 -33.20 -1.82 -4.78
CA SER A 434 -34.17 -2.35 -3.82
C SER A 434 -33.99 -3.85 -3.50
N GLY A 435 -33.05 -4.53 -4.14
CA GLY A 435 -32.68 -5.91 -3.81
C GLY A 435 -31.62 -5.95 -2.71
N ASP A 436 -31.81 -6.83 -1.73
CA ASP A 436 -30.92 -7.16 -0.62
C ASP A 436 -29.46 -7.34 -1.08
N ARG A 437 -28.68 -6.24 -1.16
CA ARG A 437 -27.27 -6.26 -1.60
C ARG A 437 -26.34 -6.92 -0.59
N VAL A 438 -26.87 -7.26 0.58
CA VAL A 438 -26.21 -8.12 1.54
C VAL A 438 -25.97 -9.45 0.86
N ARG A 439 -24.74 -9.67 0.39
CA ARG A 439 -24.38 -10.89 -0.35
C ARG A 439 -24.80 -12.11 0.46
N SER A 440 -25.65 -12.93 -0.16
CA SER A 440 -26.13 -14.19 0.40
C SER A 440 -24.95 -15.07 0.79
N PHE A 441 -24.97 -15.56 2.02
CA PHE A 441 -24.04 -16.57 2.51
C PHE A 441 -24.36 -17.96 1.97
N ALA A 442 -25.48 -18.13 1.25
CA ALA A 442 -25.87 -19.42 0.71
C ALA A 442 -24.83 -19.91 -0.30
N LEU A 443 -24.39 -21.16 -0.11
CA LEU A 443 -23.42 -21.82 -0.98
C LEU A 443 -23.85 -21.79 -2.46
N ILE A 444 -25.15 -21.91 -2.75
CA ILE A 444 -25.67 -21.91 -4.11
C ILE A 444 -25.41 -20.59 -4.85
N ASP A 445 -25.51 -19.46 -4.16
CA ASP A 445 -25.27 -18.14 -4.76
C ASP A 445 -23.78 -17.85 -4.92
N ARG A 446 -22.93 -18.44 -4.08
CA ARG A 446 -21.48 -18.49 -4.29
C ARG A 446 -21.14 -19.29 -5.55
N LEU A 447 -21.65 -20.51 -5.68
CA LEU A 447 -21.38 -21.40 -6.82
C LEU A 447 -21.77 -20.77 -8.18
N LYS A 448 -22.89 -20.05 -8.26
CA LYS A 448 -23.30 -19.32 -9.48
C LYS A 448 -22.23 -18.31 -9.93
N ARG A 449 -21.66 -17.55 -8.99
CA ARG A 449 -20.60 -16.55 -9.25
C ARG A 449 -19.31 -17.22 -9.73
N TYR A 450 -18.92 -18.30 -9.07
CA TYR A 450 -17.74 -19.08 -9.44
C TYR A 450 -17.83 -19.67 -10.83
N TYR A 451 -18.98 -20.23 -11.19
CA TYR A 451 -19.21 -20.75 -12.53
C TYR A 451 -19.03 -19.67 -13.63
N GLY A 452 -19.34 -18.40 -13.31
CA GLY A 452 -19.13 -17.24 -14.18
C GLY A 452 -17.65 -16.86 -14.42
N CYS A 453 -16.69 -17.51 -13.77
CA CYS A 453 -15.25 -17.25 -13.98
C CYS A 453 -14.66 -17.97 -15.22
N GLY A 454 -15.47 -18.72 -15.96
CA GLY A 454 -15.12 -19.36 -17.22
C GLY A 454 -15.43 -20.86 -17.24
N VAL A 455 -15.49 -21.45 -18.44
CA VAL A 455 -16.02 -22.83 -18.64
C VAL A 455 -15.25 -23.90 -17.84
N TRP A 456 -13.92 -23.84 -17.84
CA TRP A 456 -13.07 -24.79 -17.12
C TRP A 456 -12.68 -24.28 -15.72
N ALA A 457 -12.24 -23.02 -15.63
CA ALA A 457 -11.83 -22.42 -14.37
C ALA A 457 -12.99 -22.35 -13.36
N GLY A 458 -14.20 -22.00 -13.81
CA GLY A 458 -15.37 -21.93 -12.94
C GLY A 458 -15.77 -23.29 -12.34
N LYS A 459 -15.65 -24.38 -13.12
CA LYS A 459 -15.87 -25.74 -12.59
C LYS A 459 -14.84 -26.11 -11.52
N LEU A 460 -13.58 -25.78 -11.74
CA LEU A 460 -12.51 -25.99 -10.76
C LEU A 460 -12.77 -25.18 -9.49
N PHE A 461 -13.16 -23.91 -9.62
CA PHE A 461 -13.46 -23.05 -8.49
C PHE A 461 -14.68 -23.52 -7.68
N CYS A 462 -15.74 -23.97 -8.36
CA CYS A 462 -16.88 -24.60 -7.70
C CYS A 462 -16.45 -25.86 -6.91
N LEU A 463 -15.61 -26.70 -7.50
CA LEU A 463 -15.07 -27.89 -6.82
C LEU A 463 -14.25 -27.50 -5.58
N CYS A 464 -13.38 -26.49 -5.69
CA CYS A 464 -12.61 -25.98 -4.55
C CYS A 464 -13.51 -25.54 -3.40
N VAL A 465 -14.58 -24.79 -3.69
CA VAL A 465 -15.51 -24.27 -2.67
C VAL A 465 -16.35 -25.39 -2.04
N VAL A 466 -16.74 -26.40 -2.82
CA VAL A 466 -17.43 -27.59 -2.28
C VAL A 466 -16.50 -28.36 -1.34
N ILE A 467 -15.25 -28.59 -1.73
CA ILE A 467 -14.26 -29.24 -0.87
C ILE A 467 -14.03 -28.42 0.40
N ASP A 468 -13.89 -27.11 0.28
CA ASP A 468 -13.73 -26.21 1.42
C ASP A 468 -14.91 -26.35 2.40
N PHE A 469 -16.14 -26.35 1.89
CA PHE A 469 -17.34 -26.54 2.72
C PHE A 469 -17.39 -27.92 3.39
N LEU A 470 -17.00 -28.99 2.69
CA LEU A 470 -16.92 -30.33 3.28
C LEU A 470 -15.88 -30.40 4.40
N ILE A 471 -14.74 -29.75 4.23
CA ILE A 471 -13.70 -29.63 5.27
C ILE A 471 -14.25 -28.84 6.46
N PHE A 472 -14.98 -27.74 6.23
CA PHE A 472 -15.61 -26.99 7.29
C PHE A 472 -16.60 -27.84 8.11
N VAL A 473 -17.48 -28.60 7.45
CA VAL A 473 -18.42 -29.51 8.12
C VAL A 473 -17.67 -30.57 8.91
N PHE A 474 -16.61 -31.16 8.33
CA PHE A 474 -15.76 -32.12 9.03
C PHE A 474 -15.13 -31.51 10.29
N LEU A 475 -14.62 -30.28 10.21
CA LEU A 475 -14.03 -29.56 11.36
C LEU A 475 -15.08 -29.23 12.43
N GLU A 476 -16.31 -28.86 12.06
CA GLU A 476 -17.39 -28.62 13.03
C GLU A 476 -17.78 -29.92 13.76
N MET A 477 -17.74 -31.07 13.09
CA MET A 477 -18.06 -32.37 13.68
C MET A 477 -16.95 -32.90 14.59
N TRP A 478 -15.69 -32.89 14.13
CA TRP A 478 -14.56 -33.51 14.83
C TRP A 478 -13.86 -32.57 15.81
N PHE A 479 -13.92 -31.27 15.56
CA PHE A 479 -13.35 -30.23 16.44
C PHE A 479 -14.40 -29.15 16.76
N PRO A 480 -15.42 -29.50 17.57
CA PRO A 480 -16.55 -28.61 17.85
C PRO A 480 -16.12 -27.23 18.32
N ARG A 481 -16.80 -26.18 17.82
CA ARG A 481 -16.49 -24.78 18.17
C ARG A 481 -16.53 -24.50 19.67
N ALA A 482 -17.35 -25.23 20.41
CA ALA A 482 -17.49 -25.09 21.86
C ALA A 482 -16.21 -25.47 22.63
N ASN A 483 -15.31 -26.25 22.02
CA ASN A 483 -14.05 -26.67 22.63
C ASN A 483 -12.91 -25.66 22.38
N ILE A 484 -13.16 -24.60 21.60
CA ILE A 484 -12.17 -23.57 21.31
C ILE A 484 -12.28 -22.51 22.40
N ASP A 485 -11.19 -22.27 23.11
CA ASP A 485 -11.14 -21.28 24.16
C ASP A 485 -11.13 -19.86 23.58
N ILE A 486 -11.90 -18.98 24.22
CA ILE A 486 -12.03 -17.58 23.79
C ILE A 486 -10.88 -16.76 24.36
N ALA A 487 -10.18 -16.04 23.49
CA ALA A 487 -9.10 -15.16 23.90
C ALA A 487 -9.64 -13.93 24.63
N ARG A 488 -9.01 -13.59 25.75
CA ARG A 488 -9.29 -12.32 26.44
C ARG A 488 -8.88 -11.14 25.56
N SER A 489 -9.80 -10.21 25.35
CA SER A 489 -9.53 -8.97 24.63
C SER A 489 -8.57 -8.08 25.42
N TRP A 490 -7.69 -7.38 24.70
CA TRP A 490 -6.86 -6.34 25.29
C TRP A 490 -7.76 -5.23 25.86
N PRO A 491 -7.43 -4.63 27.02
CA PRO A 491 -8.22 -3.54 27.59
C PRO A 491 -8.39 -2.41 26.58
N LYS A 492 -9.64 -2.00 26.32
CA LYS A 492 -9.92 -0.85 25.46
C LYS A 492 -9.30 0.40 26.10
N LYS A 493 -8.63 1.25 25.29
CA LYS A 493 -8.29 2.60 25.74
C LYS A 493 -9.59 3.29 26.11
N GLN A 494 -9.73 3.73 27.36
CA GLN A 494 -10.85 4.58 27.73
C GLN A 494 -10.75 5.87 26.89
N PRO A 495 -11.85 6.37 26.32
CA PRO A 495 -11.84 7.68 25.68
C PRO A 495 -11.31 8.67 26.71
N LEU A 496 -10.30 9.46 26.33
CA LEU A 496 -9.89 10.60 27.14
C LEU A 496 -11.11 11.48 27.34
N ASP A 497 -11.63 11.51 28.57
CA ASP A 497 -12.78 12.30 28.94
C ASP A 497 -12.47 13.78 28.68
N LYS A 498 -13.04 14.32 27.60
CA LYS A 498 -12.87 15.72 27.19
C LYS A 498 -13.34 16.70 28.28
N SER A 499 -14.10 16.24 29.29
CA SER A 499 -14.54 17.06 30.41
C SER A 499 -13.44 17.32 31.47
N ARG A 500 -12.40 16.47 31.56
CA ARG A 500 -11.33 16.64 32.58
C ARG A 500 -10.24 17.63 32.19
N THR A 501 -10.11 17.99 30.91
CA THR A 501 -9.09 18.95 30.45
C THR A 501 -9.47 20.41 30.76
N HIS A 502 -10.74 20.70 31.07
CA HIS A 502 -11.19 22.04 31.44
C HIS A 502 -11.00 22.38 32.94
N VAL A 503 -10.76 21.39 33.80
CA VAL A 503 -10.67 21.63 35.26
C VAL A 503 -9.24 21.97 35.72
N ILE A 504 -8.20 21.67 34.94
CA ILE A 504 -6.79 21.92 35.36
C ILE A 504 -6.27 23.30 34.89
N ARG A 505 -6.98 23.99 33.99
CA ARG A 505 -6.57 25.34 33.52
C ARG A 505 -7.05 26.52 34.38
N ASN A 506 -7.92 26.30 35.37
CA ASN A 506 -8.50 27.38 36.19
C ASN A 506 -7.93 27.53 37.61
N ASN A 507 -6.90 26.77 38.00
CA ASN A 507 -6.30 26.85 39.35
C ASN A 507 -4.84 27.33 39.38
N ARG A 508 -4.45 28.20 38.44
CA ARG A 508 -3.25 29.02 38.57
C ARG A 508 -3.56 30.46 38.18
N THR A 509 -4.12 31.20 39.13
CA THR A 509 -4.02 32.67 39.23
C THR A 509 -3.30 32.99 40.51
#